data_AF-A0A2K9CDN6-F1
#
_entry.id   AF-A0A2K9CDN6-F1
#
_cell.length_a   1.000
_cell.length_b   1.000
_cell.length_c   1.000
_cell.angle_alpha   90.00
_cell.angle_beta   90.00
_cell.angle_gamma   90.00
#
_symmetry.space_group_name_H-M   'P 1'
#
loop_
_entity.id
_entity.type
_entity.pdbx_description
1 polymer ?
#
loop_
_entity_poly.entity_id
_entity_poly.type
_entity_poly.pdbx_seq_one_letter_code
_entity_poly.pdbx_strand_id
1 'polypeptide(L)'
;MSKRKPHNMRARLERNCRALVGANHAAVVNIDPSGQQVLLNWKNLKQIRLKQLVDAVCDIPHRWTIYLSMMCERPNGEQYCKSVEVAPDGNYLASHLTDVIEATYLDLRGQANPNHLVASGWIAIPADITLDEAQAAKVFAAVGAWNQQKAACNTSLNPSGSAGGSSTSI
;
A
#
# COMPACT_ATOMS: atom_id res chain seq x y z
N MET A 1 13.82 -22.79 -46.99
CA MET A 1 12.81 -21.79 -46.56
C MET A 1 12.75 -21.78 -45.03
N SER A 2 13.20 -20.72 -44.38
CA SER A 2 13.19 -20.61 -42.92
C SER A 2 11.74 -20.55 -42.44
N LYS A 3 11.34 -21.46 -41.53
CA LYS A 3 9.98 -21.48 -40.96
C LYS A 3 9.73 -20.14 -40.26
N ARG A 4 8.83 -19.34 -40.81
CA ARG A 4 8.42 -18.04 -40.27
C ARG A 4 7.94 -18.26 -38.83
N LYS A 5 8.55 -17.53 -37.89
CA LYS A 5 8.26 -17.63 -36.44
C LYS A 5 6.73 -17.53 -36.25
N PRO A 6 6.07 -18.49 -35.57
CA PRO A 6 4.63 -18.47 -35.42
C PRO A 6 4.21 -17.14 -34.78
N HIS A 7 3.20 -16.50 -35.36
CA HIS A 7 2.66 -15.22 -34.95
C HIS A 7 1.99 -15.35 -33.57
N ASN A 8 2.79 -15.29 -32.51
CA ASN A 8 2.33 -15.46 -31.13
C ASN A 8 1.75 -14.13 -30.61
N MET A 9 0.48 -13.90 -30.92
CA MET A 9 -0.28 -12.71 -30.51
C MET A 9 -0.35 -12.54 -29.00
N ARG A 10 -0.41 -13.64 -28.25
CA ARG A 10 -0.44 -13.62 -26.79
C ARG A 10 0.85 -13.06 -26.20
N ALA A 11 2.00 -13.59 -26.64
CA ALA A 11 3.30 -13.10 -26.20
C ALA A 11 3.57 -11.64 -26.62
N ARG A 12 2.95 -11.18 -27.72
CA ARG A 12 3.02 -9.78 -28.16
C ARG A 12 2.16 -8.88 -27.28
N LEU A 13 0.94 -9.31 -26.95
CA LEU A 13 0.04 -8.59 -26.05
C LEU A 13 0.68 -8.44 -24.65
N GLU A 14 1.21 -9.52 -24.09
CA GLU A 14 1.88 -9.50 -22.78
C GLU A 14 3.08 -8.52 -22.77
N ARG A 15 3.89 -8.50 -23.83
CA ARG A 15 4.99 -7.53 -23.97
C ARG A 15 4.49 -6.08 -24.07
N ASN A 16 3.42 -5.84 -24.82
CA ASN A 16 2.83 -4.52 -24.94
C ASN A 16 2.27 -4.03 -23.60
N CYS A 17 1.59 -4.91 -22.85
CA CYS A 17 1.05 -4.59 -21.54
C CYS A 17 2.17 -4.29 -20.54
N ARG A 18 3.26 -5.06 -20.51
CA ARG A 18 4.44 -4.75 -19.68
C ARG A 18 5.03 -3.39 -20.02
N ALA A 19 5.20 -3.09 -21.31
CA ALA A 19 5.71 -1.80 -21.75
C ALA A 19 4.78 -0.64 -21.33
N LEU A 20 3.46 -0.85 -21.42
CA LEU A 20 2.45 0.12 -21.00
C LEU A 20 2.51 0.35 -19.48
N VAL A 21 2.70 -0.70 -18.68
CA VAL A 21 2.87 -0.61 -17.23
C VAL A 21 4.14 0.16 -16.85
N GLY A 22 5.27 -0.19 -17.46
CA GLY A 22 6.55 0.48 -17.22
C GLY A 22 6.55 1.95 -17.64
N ALA A 23 5.95 2.28 -18.80
CA ALA A 23 5.86 3.65 -19.30
C ALA A 23 4.96 4.55 -18.44
N ASN A 24 3.95 3.98 -17.79
CA ASN A 24 3.05 4.72 -16.90
C ASN A 24 3.55 4.77 -15.46
N HIS A 25 4.72 4.21 -15.14
CA HIS A 25 5.28 4.17 -13.79
C HIS A 25 4.24 3.76 -12.74
N ALA A 26 3.49 2.70 -13.06
CA ALA A 26 2.40 2.25 -12.21
C ALA A 26 2.95 1.75 -10.86
N ALA A 27 2.25 2.06 -9.77
CA ALA A 27 2.50 1.52 -8.45
C ALA A 27 1.16 1.29 -7.74
N VAL A 28 1.02 0.14 -7.11
CA VAL A 28 -0.09 -0.18 -6.23
C VAL A 28 0.32 0.27 -4.83
N VAL A 29 -0.48 1.11 -4.21
CA VAL A 29 -0.22 1.63 -2.86
C VAL A 29 -1.37 1.25 -1.96
N ASN A 30 -1.06 0.73 -0.78
CA ASN A 30 -2.04 0.46 0.26
C ASN A 30 -1.61 1.15 1.55
N ILE A 31 -2.58 1.72 2.27
CA ILE A 31 -2.39 2.34 3.57
C ILE A 31 -3.39 1.84 4.61
N ASP A 32 -2.89 1.49 5.78
CA ASP A 32 -3.62 1.09 6.98
C ASP A 32 -3.46 2.16 8.07
N PRO A 33 -4.48 2.38 8.93
CA PRO A 33 -5.71 1.58 9.11
C PRO A 33 -6.86 1.83 8.12
N SER A 34 -6.75 2.77 7.17
CA SER A 34 -7.86 3.08 6.24
C SER A 34 -8.23 1.92 5.31
N GLY A 35 -7.30 0.98 5.07
CA GLY A 35 -7.42 -0.09 4.09
C GLY A 35 -7.48 0.42 2.65
N GLN A 36 -7.17 1.69 2.41
CA GLN A 36 -7.30 2.29 1.09
C GLN A 36 -6.20 1.78 0.18
N GLN A 37 -6.61 1.13 -0.92
CA GLN A 37 -5.73 0.68 -1.98
C GLN A 37 -5.96 1.47 -3.25
N VAL A 38 -4.89 2.03 -3.83
CA VAL A 38 -4.95 2.81 -5.07
C VAL A 38 -3.84 2.41 -6.03
N LEU A 39 -4.16 2.37 -7.32
CA LEU A 39 -3.16 2.35 -8.38
C LEU A 39 -2.85 3.79 -8.77
N LEU A 40 -1.58 4.18 -8.73
CA LEU A 40 -1.13 5.52 -9.10
C LEU A 40 0.17 5.48 -9.91
N ASN A 41 0.52 6.59 -10.54
CA ASN A 41 1.84 6.77 -11.13
C ASN A 41 2.76 7.34 -10.05
N TRP A 42 3.79 6.59 -9.65
CA TRP A 42 4.63 6.96 -8.50
C TRP A 42 5.54 8.16 -8.75
N LYS A 43 5.74 8.57 -10.02
CA LYS A 43 6.52 9.78 -10.35
C LYS A 43 5.69 11.06 -10.29
N ASN A 44 4.45 11.02 -10.75
CA ASN A 44 3.59 12.21 -10.83
C ASN A 44 2.46 12.23 -9.79
N LEU A 45 2.35 11.16 -8.99
CA LEU A 45 1.38 10.98 -7.90
C LEU A 45 -0.09 11.02 -8.35
N LYS A 46 -0.37 10.84 -9.65
CA LYS A 46 -1.73 10.80 -10.19
C LYS A 46 -2.29 9.39 -10.13
N GLN A 47 -3.50 9.25 -9.61
CA GLN A 47 -4.22 8.00 -9.60
C GLN A 47 -4.50 7.52 -11.03
N ILE A 48 -4.25 6.24 -11.28
CA ILE A 48 -4.52 5.61 -12.56
C ILE A 48 -5.82 4.80 -12.45
N ARG A 49 -6.81 5.20 -13.27
CA ARG A 49 -8.13 4.54 -13.34
C ARG A 49 -8.34 3.78 -14.65
N LEU A 50 -7.31 3.65 -15.46
CA LEU A 50 -7.40 3.00 -16.77
C LEU A 50 -7.49 1.48 -16.56
N LYS A 51 -8.65 0.89 -16.90
CA LYS A 51 -8.91 -0.54 -16.73
C LYS A 51 -7.82 -1.42 -17.35
N GLN A 52 -7.38 -1.09 -18.57
CA GLN A 52 -6.32 -1.85 -19.24
C GLN A 52 -5.01 -1.90 -18.46
N LEU A 53 -4.69 -0.84 -17.71
CA LEU A 53 -3.50 -0.83 -16.87
C LEU A 53 -3.73 -1.64 -15.60
N VAL A 54 -4.90 -1.52 -14.98
CA VAL A 54 -5.28 -2.31 -13.81
C VAL A 54 -5.22 -3.81 -14.14
N ASP A 55 -5.87 -4.22 -15.23
CA ASP A 55 -5.84 -5.60 -15.73
C ASP A 55 -4.39 -6.04 -16.02
N ALA A 56 -3.59 -5.20 -16.70
CA ALA A 56 -2.20 -5.53 -17.01
C ALA A 56 -1.32 -5.69 -15.77
N VAL A 57 -1.57 -4.95 -14.69
CA VAL A 57 -0.83 -5.07 -13.42
C VAL A 57 -1.25 -6.34 -12.68
N CYS A 58 -2.54 -6.69 -12.69
CA CYS A 58 -3.07 -7.84 -11.96
C CYS A 58 -2.87 -9.19 -12.69
N ASP A 59 -3.10 -9.23 -14.00
CA ASP A 59 -3.22 -10.48 -14.78
C ASP A 59 -1.90 -10.94 -15.42
N ILE A 60 -0.85 -10.10 -15.40
CA ILE A 60 0.44 -10.41 -16.02
C ILE A 60 1.51 -10.55 -14.93
N PRO A 61 2.32 -11.63 -14.95
CA PRO A 61 3.36 -11.81 -13.95
C PRO A 61 4.50 -10.80 -14.14
N HIS A 62 4.79 -9.90 -13.20
CA HIS A 62 5.88 -8.91 -13.30
C HIS A 62 7.03 -9.21 -12.34
N ARG A 63 8.19 -8.60 -12.58
CA ARG A 63 9.16 -8.38 -11.50
C ARG A 63 8.60 -7.31 -10.60
N TRP A 64 8.69 -7.50 -9.30
CA TRP A 64 8.12 -6.59 -8.33
C TRP A 64 9.19 -6.03 -7.41
N THR A 65 9.07 -4.75 -7.12
CA THR A 65 9.70 -4.12 -5.97
C THR A 65 8.59 -3.73 -5.01
N ILE A 66 8.69 -4.21 -3.78
CA ILE A 66 7.72 -3.95 -2.72
C ILE A 66 8.44 -3.13 -1.66
N TYR A 67 7.89 -1.96 -1.35
CA TYR A 67 8.40 -1.08 -0.32
C TYR A 67 7.37 -0.98 0.80
N LEU A 68 7.70 -1.45 2.00
CA LEU A 68 6.83 -1.37 3.16
C LEU A 68 7.36 -0.30 4.10
N SER A 69 6.47 0.48 4.70
CA SER A 69 6.84 1.51 5.66
C SER A 69 5.84 1.60 6.81
N MET A 70 6.38 1.68 8.02
CA MET A 70 5.65 1.96 9.26
C MET A 70 5.90 3.43 9.62
N MET A 71 4.84 4.23 9.60
CA MET A 71 4.88 5.63 10.00
C MET A 71 4.62 5.70 11.50
N CYS A 72 5.64 6.13 12.24
CA CYS A 72 5.59 6.21 13.68
C CYS A 72 5.76 7.65 14.16
N GLU A 73 5.08 8.00 15.25
CA GLU A 73 5.22 9.27 15.95
C GLU A 73 5.50 8.99 17.42
N ARG A 74 6.57 9.59 17.93
CA ARG A 74 6.96 9.47 19.34
C ARG A 74 6.08 10.38 20.22
N PRO A 75 6.01 10.13 21.54
CA PRO A 75 5.24 10.97 22.46
C PRO A 75 5.69 12.44 22.53
N ASN A 76 6.92 12.74 22.10
CA ASN A 76 7.46 14.10 21.99
C ASN A 76 7.07 14.81 20.68
N GLY A 77 6.26 14.17 19.81
CA GLY A 77 5.88 14.67 18.49
C GLY A 77 6.91 14.41 17.37
N GLU A 78 8.00 13.70 17.65
CA GLU A 78 9.01 13.37 16.65
C GLU A 78 8.52 12.23 15.75
N GLN A 79 8.39 12.51 14.45
CA GLN A 79 7.97 11.55 13.44
C GLN A 79 9.16 10.80 12.85
N TYR A 80 9.04 9.49 12.73
CA TYR A 80 10.04 8.64 12.09
C TYR A 80 9.36 7.54 11.27
N CYS A 81 10.01 7.15 10.18
CA CYS A 81 9.56 6.03 9.35
C CYS A 81 10.50 4.84 9.56
N LYS A 82 9.94 3.64 9.56
CA LYS A 82 10.72 2.40 9.51
C LYS A 82 10.28 1.62 8.29
N SER A 83 11.20 1.47 7.34
CA SER A 83 10.88 0.94 6.02
C SER A 83 11.80 -0.20 5.60
N VAL A 84 11.31 -1.05 4.71
CA VAL A 84 12.07 -2.12 4.08
C VAL A 84 11.66 -2.26 2.63
N GLU A 85 12.64 -2.51 1.77
CA GLU A 85 12.43 -2.86 0.37
C GLU A 85 12.63 -4.37 0.18
N VAL A 86 11.71 -5.01 -0.52
CA VAL A 86 11.73 -6.43 -0.86
C VAL A 86 11.52 -6.56 -2.36
N ALA A 87 12.48 -7.20 -3.04
CA ALA A 87 12.40 -7.50 -4.46
C ALA A 87 12.46 -9.03 -4.65
N PRO A 88 11.31 -9.72 -4.83
CA PRO A 88 11.30 -11.16 -5.09
C PRO A 88 12.03 -11.49 -6.40
N ASP A 89 12.86 -12.54 -6.39
CA ASP A 89 13.54 -12.98 -7.60
C ASP A 89 12.56 -13.73 -8.51
N GLY A 90 12.27 -13.14 -9.67
CA GLY A 90 11.41 -13.71 -10.71
C GLY A 90 10.18 -12.88 -11.05
N ASN A 91 9.28 -13.48 -11.83
CA ASN A 91 8.05 -12.86 -12.28
C ASN A 91 6.85 -13.44 -11.53
N TYR A 92 6.12 -12.62 -10.79
CA TYR A 92 4.98 -13.03 -9.96
C TYR A 92 3.71 -12.29 -10.37
N LEU A 93 2.55 -12.92 -10.17
CA LEU A 93 1.26 -12.21 -10.26
C LEU A 93 1.06 -11.35 -9.01
N ALA A 94 0.24 -10.30 -9.14
CA ALA A 94 -0.09 -9.44 -7.99
C ALA A 94 -0.70 -10.24 -6.82
N SER A 95 -1.49 -11.27 -7.12
CA SER A 95 -2.11 -12.16 -6.12
C SER A 95 -1.09 -12.93 -5.27
N HIS A 96 0.09 -13.24 -5.82
CA HIS A 96 1.13 -14.01 -5.14
C HIS A 96 1.99 -13.14 -4.21
N LEU A 97 1.87 -11.82 -4.27
CA LEU A 97 2.64 -10.92 -3.40
C LEU A 97 2.09 -10.87 -1.98
N THR A 98 0.84 -11.30 -1.78
CA THR A 98 0.14 -11.26 -0.49
C THR A 98 0.98 -11.89 0.63
N ASP A 99 1.49 -13.10 0.40
CA ASP A 99 2.27 -13.84 1.40
C ASP A 99 3.59 -13.12 1.75
N VAL A 100 4.26 -12.55 0.73
CA VAL A 100 5.52 -11.81 0.91
C VAL A 100 5.28 -10.50 1.66
N ILE A 101 4.21 -9.77 1.30
CA ILE A 101 3.81 -8.53 1.96
C ILE A 101 3.44 -8.82 3.42
N GLU A 102 2.63 -9.85 3.68
CA GLU A 102 2.19 -10.20 5.03
C GLU A 102 3.37 -10.61 5.92
N ALA A 103 4.25 -11.48 5.44
CA ALA A 103 5.43 -11.90 6.18
C ALA A 103 6.34 -10.71 6.52
N THR A 104 6.59 -9.83 5.54
CA THR A 104 7.42 -8.63 5.75
C THR A 104 6.75 -7.61 6.66
N TYR A 105 5.43 -7.46 6.54
CA TYR A 105 4.65 -6.59 7.40
C TYR A 105 4.70 -7.03 8.86
N LEU A 106 4.50 -8.32 9.14
CA LEU A 106 4.54 -8.87 10.49
C LEU A 106 5.93 -8.70 11.12
N ASP A 107 6.99 -8.94 10.35
CA ASP A 107 8.36 -8.73 10.81
C ASP A 107 8.61 -7.25 11.14
N LEU A 108 8.32 -6.35 10.19
CA LEU A 108 8.53 -4.92 10.35
C LEU A 108 7.71 -4.35 11.52
N ARG A 109 6.47 -4.84 11.71
CA ARG A 109 5.60 -4.48 12.83
C ARG A 109 6.15 -4.99 14.15
N GLY A 110 6.70 -6.20 14.21
CA GLY A 110 7.36 -6.74 15.39
C GLY A 110 8.56 -5.90 15.84
N GLN A 111 9.23 -5.23 14.90
CA GLN A 111 10.33 -4.33 15.20
C GLN A 111 9.92 -2.86 15.45
N ALA A 112 8.64 -2.51 15.26
CA ALA A 112 8.12 -1.17 15.49
C ALA A 112 7.44 -1.08 16.86
N ASN A 113 7.53 0.08 17.53
CA ASN A 113 6.83 0.27 18.79
C ASN A 113 5.33 0.48 18.53
N PRO A 114 4.43 -0.40 19.00
CA PRO A 114 3.00 -0.28 18.72
C PRO A 114 2.39 1.00 19.29
N ASN A 115 2.98 1.57 20.35
CA ASN A 115 2.50 2.84 20.93
C ASN A 115 2.84 4.07 20.07
N HIS A 116 3.80 3.93 19.16
CA HIS A 116 4.20 5.00 18.25
C HIS A 116 3.58 4.84 16.87
N LEU A 117 3.01 3.68 16.53
CA LEU A 117 2.49 3.40 15.19
C LEU A 117 1.26 4.25 14.91
N VAL A 118 1.37 5.15 13.92
CA VAL A 118 0.26 6.00 13.45
C VAL A 118 -0.42 5.37 12.24
N ALA A 119 0.40 4.91 11.29
CA ALA A 119 -0.03 4.33 10.04
C ALA A 119 1.00 3.32 9.54
N SER A 120 0.56 2.43 8.67
CA SER A 120 1.44 1.53 7.93
C SER A 120 1.00 1.47 6.50
N GLY A 121 1.92 1.15 5.58
CA GLY A 121 1.54 1.00 4.19
C GLY A 121 2.61 0.29 3.38
N TRP A 122 2.23 -0.11 2.19
CA TRP A 122 3.12 -0.73 1.23
C TRP A 122 2.89 -0.19 -0.17
N ILE A 123 3.97 -0.18 -0.95
CA ILE A 123 4.01 0.23 -2.35
C ILE A 123 4.55 -0.95 -3.15
N ALA A 124 3.76 -1.51 -4.05
CA ALA A 124 4.18 -2.56 -4.97
C ALA A 124 4.32 -1.99 -6.39
N ILE A 125 5.53 -2.05 -6.93
CA ILE A 125 5.88 -1.55 -8.25
C ILE A 125 6.16 -2.76 -9.16
N PRO A 126 5.42 -2.97 -10.26
CA PRO A 126 5.64 -4.04 -11.23
C PRO A 126 6.84 -3.72 -12.17
N ALA A 127 7.97 -3.33 -11.57
CA ALA A 127 9.23 -3.07 -12.25
C ALA A 127 10.39 -3.34 -11.31
N ASP A 128 11.53 -3.72 -11.89
CA ASP A 128 12.80 -3.93 -11.20
C ASP A 128 13.49 -2.57 -11.00
N ILE A 129 13.07 -1.87 -9.94
CA ILE A 129 13.60 -0.55 -9.57
C ILE A 129 13.79 -0.48 -8.06
N THR A 130 14.63 0.42 -7.59
CA THR A 130 14.73 0.77 -6.17
C THR A 130 13.99 2.07 -5.92
N LEU A 131 13.20 2.13 -4.84
CA LEU A 131 12.46 3.31 -4.46
C LEU A 131 13.20 4.03 -3.33
N ASP A 132 13.61 5.27 -3.59
CA ASP A 132 14.24 6.10 -2.56
C ASP A 132 13.25 6.43 -1.44
N GLU A 133 13.73 6.52 -0.20
CA GLU A 133 12.89 6.79 0.97
C GLU A 133 12.12 8.10 0.84
N ALA A 134 12.76 9.16 0.31
CA ALA A 134 12.10 10.44 0.11
C ALA A 134 11.01 10.37 -0.99
N GLN A 135 11.16 9.47 -1.97
CA GLN A 135 10.13 9.22 -2.98
C GLN A 135 8.96 8.41 -2.40
N ALA A 136 9.25 7.36 -1.63
CA ALA A 136 8.24 6.58 -0.93
C ALA A 136 7.41 7.45 0.01
N ALA A 137 8.07 8.32 0.80
CA ALA A 137 7.41 9.25 1.70
C ALA A 137 6.46 10.20 0.97
N LYS A 138 6.82 10.69 -0.23
CA LYS A 138 5.93 11.51 -1.07
C LYS A 138 4.72 10.73 -1.56
N VAL A 139 4.90 9.48 -1.96
CA VAL A 139 3.79 8.60 -2.38
C VAL A 139 2.82 8.37 -1.22
N PHE A 140 3.34 8.01 -0.04
CA PHE A 140 2.52 7.83 1.15
C PHE A 140 1.80 9.10 1.60
N ALA A 141 2.48 10.26 1.56
CA ALA A 141 1.87 11.54 1.87
C ALA A 141 0.72 11.87 0.88
N ALA A 142 0.91 11.60 -0.42
CA ALA A 142 -0.10 11.86 -1.44
C ALA A 142 -1.36 11.01 -1.28
N VAL A 143 -1.24 9.79 -0.77
CA VAL A 143 -2.39 8.93 -0.46
C VAL A 143 -2.98 9.17 0.92
N GLY A 144 -2.41 10.11 1.69
CA GLY A 144 -2.96 10.53 2.98
C GLY A 144 -2.51 9.70 4.18
N ALA A 145 -1.33 9.06 4.12
CA ALA A 145 -0.83 8.20 5.21
C ALA A 145 -0.76 8.89 6.59
N TRP A 146 -0.53 10.22 6.63
CA TRP A 146 -0.49 11.02 7.86
C TRP A 146 -1.83 11.64 8.25
N ASN A 147 -2.78 11.71 7.33
CA ASN A 147 -4.14 12.23 7.56
C ASN A 147 -5.15 11.08 7.69
N GLN A 148 -4.70 9.93 8.18
CA GLN A 148 -5.61 8.85 8.50
C GLN A 148 -6.38 9.25 9.74
N GLN A 149 -7.65 9.63 9.57
CA GLN A 149 -8.56 9.69 10.69
C GLN A 149 -8.46 8.33 11.38
N LYS A 150 -7.99 8.31 12.63
CA LYS A 150 -8.32 7.22 13.53
C LYS A 150 -9.81 7.00 13.31
N ALA A 151 -10.19 5.82 12.83
CA ALA A 151 -11.52 5.31 13.10
C ALA A 151 -11.54 5.16 14.63
N ALA A 152 -11.74 6.28 15.32
CA ALA A 152 -11.97 6.31 16.73
C ALA A 152 -13.19 5.43 16.89
N CYS A 153 -12.96 4.31 17.56
CA CYS A 153 -13.98 3.51 18.17
C CYS A 153 -14.98 4.48 18.79
N ASN A 154 -16.17 4.60 18.21
CA ASN A 154 -17.31 5.22 18.86
C ASN A 154 -17.71 4.25 19.98
N THR A 155 -16.86 4.16 21.00
CA THR A 155 -17.17 3.56 22.27
C THR A 155 -18.19 4.49 22.90
N SER A 156 -19.48 4.28 22.62
CA SER A 156 -20.54 4.75 23.48
C SER A 156 -20.52 3.92 24.77
N LEU A 157 -19.44 4.02 25.56
CA LEU A 157 -19.53 3.77 26.98
C LEU A 157 -20.07 5.07 27.56
N ASN A 158 -21.39 5.11 27.75
CA ASN A 158 -22.00 6.01 28.72
C ASN A 158 -21.58 5.54 30.11
N PRO A 159 -20.86 6.34 30.92
CA PRO A 159 -20.74 6.12 32.34
C PRO A 159 -21.52 7.24 33.03
N SER A 160 -22.85 7.17 33.04
CA SER A 160 -23.67 8.01 33.92
C SER A 160 -24.15 7.16 35.07
N GLY A 161 -23.21 6.89 35.98
CA GLY A 161 -23.53 6.50 37.34
C GLY A 161 -23.91 7.71 38.17
N SER A 162 -24.99 7.56 38.93
CA SER A 162 -25.16 8.05 40.30
C SER A 162 -25.73 9.45 40.54
N ALA A 163 -26.93 9.40 41.14
CA ALA A 163 -27.30 10.00 42.43
C ALA A 163 -28.03 11.36 42.44
N GLY A 164 -29.20 11.33 43.10
CA GLY A 164 -29.67 12.40 43.96
C GLY A 164 -31.05 12.97 43.60
N GLY A 165 -32.02 12.88 44.52
CA GLY A 165 -33.14 13.82 44.52
C GLY A 165 -34.47 13.25 44.98
N SER A 166 -34.67 13.25 46.29
CA SER A 166 -35.91 13.00 47.02
C SER A 166 -37.11 13.87 46.59
N SER A 167 -38.31 13.37 46.93
CA SER A 167 -39.55 14.10 47.25
C SER A 167 -40.18 15.02 46.20
N THR A 168 -41.47 14.84 45.92
CA THR A 168 -42.57 15.68 46.45
C THR A 168 -43.94 15.07 46.14
N SER A 169 -44.81 15.13 47.14
CA SER A 169 -46.23 14.77 47.22
C SER A 169 -47.13 15.28 46.08
N ILE A 170 -48.21 14.56 45.77
CA ILE A 170 -49.62 14.77 46.20
C ILE A 170 -50.41 13.51 45.82
#